data_AF-A0A931DEE6-F1
#
_entry.id   AF-A0A931DEE6-F1
#
_cell.length_a   1.000
_cell.length_b   1.000
_cell.length_c   1.000
_cell.angle_alpha   90.00
_cell.angle_beta   90.00
_cell.angle_gamma   90.00
#
_symmetry.space_group_name_H-M   'P 1'
#
loop_
_entity.id
_entity.type
_entity.pdbx_description
1 polymer ?
#
loop_
_entity_poly.entity_id
_entity_poly.type
_entity_poly.pdbx_seq_one_letter_code
_entity_poly.pdbx_strand_id
1 'polypeptide(L)'
;MLRLHDHRTGQAMDVPPNALHVHVHAGRERALVTADLLRRVAERTRRRAVLSRAENVRPGTGFAELNLPDMPVVAPEDVPGHAVWVGSEDVPGRRCLIVPQEDRPWAGPAGSAGSAGSAGSAGSAGSAGSAGSAGSAGSAGSAGSAGSAGSAGSAGSAGDDPLRVRLAILRERYRDPAAPDGGRVAEAGLDLARWRAAVADWARHPGRPMDRAYAAEGQAALTDDLDSPAALAVLDRLAEDPGVAPGAKVETVIHLDLILGLDLVADIGRG
;
A
#
# COMPACT_ATOMS: atom_id res chain seq x y z
N MET A 1 -13.82 2.81 -21.46
CA MET A 1 -13.48 4.21 -21.77
C MET A 1 -13.45 4.95 -20.46
N LEU A 2 -12.37 5.68 -20.14
CA LEU A 2 -12.19 6.32 -18.83
C LEU A 2 -13.15 7.50 -18.66
N ARG A 3 -13.97 7.42 -17.61
CA ARG A 3 -14.93 8.44 -17.20
C ARG A 3 -14.54 9.00 -15.84
N LEU A 4 -14.71 10.30 -15.65
CA LEU A 4 -14.47 10.98 -14.37
C LEU A 4 -15.68 11.83 -14.03
N HIS A 5 -15.97 11.99 -12.74
CA HIS A 5 -17.01 12.91 -12.30
C HIS A 5 -16.56 14.37 -12.45
N ASP A 6 -17.38 15.15 -13.14
CA ASP A 6 -17.24 16.59 -13.21
C ASP A 6 -17.99 17.22 -12.03
N HIS A 7 -17.24 17.75 -11.06
CA HIS A 7 -17.79 18.38 -9.87
C HIS A 7 -18.65 19.61 -10.17
N ARG A 8 -18.45 20.30 -11.30
CA ARG A 8 -19.23 21.51 -11.65
C ARG A 8 -20.63 21.17 -12.10
N THR A 9 -20.77 20.03 -12.79
CA THR A 9 -22.02 19.60 -13.42
C THR A 9 -22.68 18.42 -12.71
N GLY A 10 -21.95 17.71 -11.85
CA GLY A 10 -22.38 16.47 -11.20
C GLY A 10 -22.48 15.28 -12.16
N GLN A 11 -21.96 15.40 -13.38
CA GLN A 11 -22.10 14.41 -14.44
C GLN A 11 -20.77 13.67 -14.70
N ALA A 12 -20.86 12.48 -15.29
CA ALA A 12 -19.69 11.78 -15.80
C ALA A 12 -19.17 12.49 -17.08
N MET A 13 -17.89 12.81 -17.08
CA MET A 13 -17.14 13.37 -18.20
C MET A 13 -16.17 12.32 -18.74
N ASP A 14 -16.22 12.15 -20.06
CA ASP A 14 -15.26 11.32 -20.78
C ASP A 14 -13.88 11.99 -20.81
N VAL A 15 -12.85 11.25 -20.39
CA VAL A 15 -11.47 11.73 -20.56
C VAL A 15 -11.06 11.48 -22.02
N PRO A 16 -10.56 12.49 -22.77
CA PRO A 16 -10.19 12.30 -24.17
C PRO A 16 -9.09 11.25 -24.39
N PRO A 17 -9.07 10.53 -25.52
CA PRO A 17 -8.17 9.39 -25.81
C PRO A 17 -6.68 9.70 -25.91
N ASN A 18 -6.29 10.97 -25.84
CA ASN A 18 -4.93 11.43 -26.08
C ASN A 18 -4.01 11.20 -24.87
N ALA A 19 -2.74 11.60 -25.03
CA ALA A 19 -1.82 11.68 -23.89
C ALA A 19 -2.44 12.51 -22.75
N LEU A 20 -2.34 11.98 -21.53
CA LEU A 20 -2.93 12.59 -20.35
C LEU A 20 -1.83 13.24 -19.51
N HIS A 21 -1.88 14.56 -19.34
CA HIS A 21 -1.12 15.23 -18.31
C HIS A 21 -2.00 15.37 -17.07
N VAL A 22 -1.56 14.84 -15.94
CA VAL A 22 -2.20 15.04 -14.63
C VAL A 22 -1.32 15.95 -13.79
N HIS A 23 -1.85 17.09 -13.34
CA HIS A 23 -1.12 18.06 -12.54
C HIS A 23 -1.77 18.23 -11.17
N VAL A 24 -1.02 17.96 -10.10
CA VAL A 24 -1.50 18.18 -8.73
C VAL A 24 -1.16 19.60 -8.29
N HIS A 25 -2.18 20.47 -8.20
CA HIS A 25 -1.96 21.90 -7.91
C HIS A 25 -2.14 22.25 -6.43
N ALA A 26 -2.88 21.43 -5.69
CA ALA A 26 -3.15 21.62 -4.26
C ALA A 26 -3.49 20.27 -3.60
N GLY A 27 -3.50 20.24 -2.27
CA GLY A 27 -3.83 19.06 -1.47
C GLY A 27 -2.60 18.31 -0.96
N ARG A 28 -2.83 17.12 -0.41
CA ARG A 28 -1.82 16.28 0.25
C ARG A 28 -1.78 14.85 -0.31
N GLU A 29 -1.62 13.84 0.55
CA GLU A 29 -1.44 12.45 0.18
C GLU A 29 -2.58 11.93 -0.71
N ARG A 30 -3.85 12.28 -0.43
CA ARG A 30 -4.97 11.79 -1.25
C ARG A 30 -5.01 12.40 -2.64
N ALA A 31 -4.67 13.68 -2.80
CA ALA A 31 -4.58 14.29 -4.12
C ALA A 31 -3.48 13.63 -4.96
N LEU A 32 -2.34 13.32 -4.33
CA LEU A 32 -1.21 12.62 -4.96
C LEU A 32 -1.56 11.17 -5.33
N VAL A 33 -2.17 10.41 -4.43
CA VAL A 33 -2.61 9.03 -4.68
C VAL A 33 -3.70 8.98 -5.75
N THR A 34 -4.65 9.92 -5.72
CA THR A 34 -5.70 10.03 -6.75
C THR A 34 -5.10 10.33 -8.12
N ALA A 35 -4.13 11.25 -8.19
CA ALA A 35 -3.43 11.57 -9.43
C ALA A 35 -2.65 10.37 -9.98
N ASP A 36 -1.95 9.64 -9.12
CA ASP A 36 -1.25 8.42 -9.51
C ASP A 36 -2.21 7.30 -9.94
N LEU A 37 -3.34 7.12 -9.24
CA LEU A 37 -4.37 6.17 -9.65
C LEU A 37 -4.90 6.51 -11.04
N LEU A 38 -5.24 7.79 -11.29
CA LEU A 38 -5.67 8.27 -12.60
C LEU A 38 -4.63 7.99 -13.69
N ARG A 39 -3.35 8.24 -13.41
CA ARG A 39 -2.24 7.92 -14.32
C ARG A 39 -2.22 6.42 -14.64
N ARG A 40 -2.24 5.56 -13.62
CA ARG A 40 -2.18 4.09 -13.78
C ARG A 40 -3.38 3.55 -14.56
N VAL A 41 -4.58 4.05 -14.29
CA VAL A 41 -5.79 3.68 -15.04
C VAL A 41 -5.67 4.12 -16.50
N ALA A 42 -5.21 5.35 -16.77
CA ALA A 42 -5.01 5.84 -18.13
C ALA A 42 -4.00 4.97 -18.90
N GLU A 43 -2.88 4.61 -18.28
CA GLU A 43 -1.86 3.73 -18.89
C GLU A 43 -2.39 2.33 -19.22
N ARG A 44 -3.27 1.79 -18.37
CA ARG A 44 -3.95 0.51 -18.64
C ARG A 44 -4.89 0.56 -19.82
N THR A 45 -5.43 1.74 -20.11
CA THR A 45 -6.18 2.01 -21.34
C THR A 45 -5.31 2.35 -22.55
N ARG A 46 -4.01 2.00 -22.50
CA ARG A 46 -2.97 2.25 -23.53
C ARG A 46 -2.73 3.74 -23.83
N ARG A 47 -2.92 4.61 -22.86
CA ARG A 47 -2.56 6.03 -22.96
C ARG A 47 -1.19 6.29 -22.37
N ARG A 48 -0.44 7.21 -22.95
CA ARG A 48 0.70 7.80 -22.25
C ARG A 48 0.17 8.79 -21.21
N ALA A 49 0.56 8.64 -19.96
CA ALA A 49 0.22 9.58 -18.90
C ALA A 49 1.50 10.16 -18.26
N VAL A 50 1.44 11.43 -17.87
CA VAL A 50 2.52 12.16 -17.20
C VAL A 50 1.96 12.79 -15.94
N LEU A 51 2.72 12.72 -14.84
CA LEU A 51 2.40 13.40 -13.59
C LEU A 51 3.33 14.60 -13.41
N SER A 52 2.78 15.71 -12.91
CA SER A 52 3.55 16.79 -12.31
C SER A 52 2.80 17.38 -11.13
N ARG A 53 3.46 18.27 -10.38
CA ARG A 53 2.84 18.92 -9.22
C ARG A 53 3.35 20.34 -9.02
N ALA A 54 2.59 21.13 -8.27
CA ALA A 54 3.02 22.42 -7.77
C ALA A 54 4.09 22.27 -6.66
N GLU A 55 4.84 23.32 -6.40
CA GLU A 55 5.98 23.33 -5.48
C GLU A 55 5.58 22.98 -4.03
N ASN A 56 4.44 23.53 -3.60
CA ASN A 56 3.85 23.38 -2.27
C ASN A 56 3.20 22.00 -2.02
N VAL A 57 3.01 21.20 -3.07
CA VAL A 57 2.40 19.87 -2.94
C VAL A 57 3.49 18.84 -2.64
N ARG A 58 3.43 18.25 -1.45
CA ARG A 58 4.32 17.18 -0.97
C ARG A 58 3.53 16.23 -0.07
N PRO A 59 3.76 14.92 -0.13
CA PRO A 59 3.24 14.01 0.89
C PRO A 59 4.04 14.21 2.19
N GLY A 60 3.40 13.99 3.35
CA GLY A 60 4.08 13.99 4.65
C GLY A 60 5.02 12.79 4.82
N THR A 61 4.73 11.70 4.12
CA THR A 61 5.54 10.49 3.93
C THR A 61 6.27 10.57 2.59
N GLY A 62 7.38 9.86 2.37
CA GLY A 62 8.09 9.90 1.09
C GLY A 62 7.24 9.42 -0.09
N PHE A 63 7.50 9.92 -1.32
CA PHE A 63 6.78 9.46 -2.52
C PHE A 63 6.92 7.95 -2.73
N ALA A 64 8.15 7.44 -2.67
CA ALA A 64 8.45 6.02 -2.87
C ALA A 64 7.74 5.13 -1.83
N GLU A 65 7.61 5.60 -0.58
CA GLU A 65 6.93 4.89 0.50
C GLU A 65 5.44 4.69 0.20
N LEU A 66 4.78 5.64 -0.48
CA LEU A 66 3.39 5.52 -0.93
C LEU A 66 3.25 4.89 -2.33
N ASN A 67 4.32 4.28 -2.86
CA ASN A 67 4.41 3.76 -4.22
C ASN A 67 3.99 4.80 -5.27
N LEU A 68 4.32 6.07 -5.00
CA LEU A 68 4.15 7.17 -5.92
C LEU A 68 5.43 7.34 -6.74
N PRO A 69 5.33 7.59 -8.05
CA PRO A 69 6.49 7.96 -8.84
C PRO A 69 6.99 9.35 -8.41
N ASP A 70 8.24 9.67 -8.77
CA ASP A 70 8.71 11.04 -8.70
C ASP A 70 7.82 11.96 -9.54
N MET A 71 7.39 13.06 -8.94
CA MET A 71 6.55 14.06 -9.60
C MET A 71 7.35 15.36 -9.76
N PRO A 72 7.74 15.73 -11.00
CA PRO A 72 8.46 16.97 -11.24
C PRO A 72 7.61 18.18 -10.83
N VAL A 73 8.30 19.19 -10.29
CA VAL A 73 7.69 20.48 -10.00
C VAL A 73 7.56 21.24 -11.31
N VAL A 74 6.36 21.73 -11.62
CA VAL A 74 6.07 22.51 -12.81
C VAL A 74 5.24 23.73 -12.40
N ALA A 75 5.65 24.92 -12.86
CA ALA A 75 4.91 26.15 -12.59
C ALA A 75 3.54 26.12 -13.28
N PRO A 76 2.47 26.67 -12.67
CA PRO A 76 1.11 26.64 -13.22
C PRO A 76 0.97 27.08 -14.69
N GLU A 77 1.76 28.07 -15.10
CA GLU A 77 1.84 28.62 -16.46
C GLU A 77 2.44 27.65 -17.48
N ASP A 78 3.32 26.76 -17.03
CA ASP A 78 4.00 25.75 -17.87
C ASP A 78 3.17 24.46 -17.99
N VAL A 79 2.07 24.34 -17.25
CA VAL A 79 1.18 23.17 -17.32
C VAL A 79 0.36 23.21 -18.61
N PRO A 80 0.41 22.15 -19.45
CA PRO A 80 -0.33 22.09 -20.71
C PRO A 80 -1.82 22.37 -20.55
N GLY A 81 -2.41 23.09 -21.51
CA GLY A 81 -3.83 23.49 -21.49
C GLY A 81 -4.82 22.31 -21.43
N HIS A 82 -4.42 21.12 -21.87
CA HIS A 82 -5.24 19.91 -21.86
C HIS A 82 -5.05 19.04 -20.60
N ALA A 83 -4.25 19.50 -19.64
CA ALA A 83 -4.02 18.77 -18.40
C ALA A 83 -5.30 18.64 -17.55
N VAL A 84 -5.40 17.54 -16.82
CA VAL A 84 -6.35 17.37 -15.73
C VAL A 84 -5.68 17.83 -14.44
N TRP A 85 -6.28 18.81 -13.79
CA TRP A 85 -5.82 19.39 -12.55
C TRP A 85 -6.44 18.61 -11.39
N VAL A 86 -5.64 18.24 -10.39
CA VAL A 86 -6.10 17.54 -9.20
C VAL A 86 -5.80 18.42 -7.99
N GLY A 87 -6.81 18.66 -7.17
CA GLY A 87 -6.67 19.48 -5.96
C GLY A 87 -8.00 19.79 -5.30
N SER A 88 -7.96 20.60 -4.26
CA SER A 88 -9.12 20.91 -3.40
C SER A 88 -9.98 22.06 -3.88
N GLU A 89 -9.54 22.77 -4.92
CA GLU A 89 -10.21 23.96 -5.42
C GLU A 89 -10.36 23.90 -6.93
N ASP A 90 -11.43 24.50 -7.43
CA ASP A 90 -11.65 24.61 -8.86
C ASP A 90 -10.73 25.66 -9.48
N VAL A 91 -10.09 25.34 -10.61
CA VAL A 91 -9.22 26.27 -11.33
C VAL A 91 -9.93 26.75 -12.59
N PRO A 92 -10.22 28.06 -12.73
CA PRO A 92 -10.96 28.60 -13.86
C PRO A 92 -10.34 28.21 -15.21
N GLY A 93 -11.19 27.74 -16.13
CA GLY A 93 -10.77 27.34 -17.48
C GLY A 93 -9.98 26.03 -17.55
N ARG A 94 -9.77 25.34 -16.42
CA ARG A 94 -9.09 24.04 -16.37
C ARG A 94 -10.09 22.91 -16.09
N ARG A 95 -9.72 21.68 -16.45
CA ARG A 95 -10.47 20.48 -16.07
C ARG A 95 -9.97 20.03 -14.71
N CYS A 96 -10.82 20.09 -13.69
CA CYS A 96 -10.42 19.78 -12.33
C CYS A 96 -11.11 18.51 -11.80
N LEU A 97 -10.30 17.65 -11.19
CA LEU A 97 -10.72 16.55 -10.33
C LEU A 97 -10.62 17.05 -8.87
N ILE A 98 -11.76 17.30 -8.26
CA ILE A 98 -11.80 17.87 -6.91
C ILE A 98 -11.64 16.77 -5.86
N VAL A 99 -10.60 16.92 -5.05
CA VAL A 99 -10.29 16.06 -3.91
C VAL A 99 -10.44 16.92 -2.65
N PRO A 100 -11.33 16.58 -1.70
CA PRO A 100 -11.52 17.37 -0.49
C PRO A 100 -10.22 17.66 0.25
N GLN A 101 -10.08 18.88 0.76
CA GLN A 101 -8.90 19.31 1.50
C GLN A 101 -8.71 18.47 2.76
N GLU A 102 -7.45 18.15 3.03
CA GLU A 102 -7.03 17.40 4.21
C GLU A 102 -6.35 18.35 5.19
N ASP A 103 -6.81 18.37 6.43
CA ASP A 103 -6.28 19.21 7.50
C ASP A 103 -4.97 18.65 8.08
N ARG A 104 -4.77 17.34 8.01
CA ARG A 104 -3.62 16.60 8.57
C ARG A 104 -3.16 15.47 7.65
N PRO A 105 -1.96 14.89 7.84
CA PRO A 105 -1.54 13.74 7.03
C PRO A 105 -2.33 12.49 7.40
N TRP A 106 -2.42 11.55 6.47
CA TRP A 106 -2.85 10.19 6.77
C TRP A 106 -1.74 9.46 7.53
N ALA A 107 -1.78 9.52 8.86
CA ALA A 107 -0.86 8.80 9.72
C ALA A 107 -1.62 8.18 10.89
N GLY A 108 -1.40 6.88 11.15
CA GLY A 108 -1.77 6.25 12.41
C GLY A 108 -0.65 6.43 13.46
N PRO A 109 -0.92 6.15 14.74
CA PRO A 109 0.13 6.10 15.75
C PRO A 109 1.26 5.15 15.30
N ALA A 110 2.51 5.50 15.60
CA ALA A 110 3.66 4.64 15.33
C ALA A 110 3.44 3.26 15.98
N GLY A 111 3.88 2.18 15.31
CA GLY A 111 3.84 0.85 15.90
C GLY A 111 4.53 0.84 17.26
N SER A 112 3.96 0.14 18.25
CA SER A 112 4.64 -0.07 19.52
C SER A 112 5.89 -0.92 19.29
N ALA A 113 7.06 -0.46 19.79
CA ALA A 113 8.29 -1.24 19.74
C ALA A 113 8.07 -2.64 20.34
N GLY A 114 8.59 -3.68 19.67
CA GLY A 114 8.54 -5.05 20.18
C GLY A 114 9.22 -5.16 21.55
N SER A 115 8.69 -5.99 22.45
CA SER A 115 9.29 -6.22 23.77
C SER A 115 10.68 -6.85 23.64
N ALA A 116 11.65 -6.34 24.43
CA ALA A 116 12.98 -6.94 24.52
C ALA A 116 12.91 -8.40 24.99
N GLY A 117 13.71 -9.28 24.40
CA GLY A 117 13.81 -10.68 24.83
C GLY A 117 14.30 -10.80 26.27
N SER A 118 13.81 -11.79 27.00
CA SER A 118 14.26 -12.09 28.37
C SER A 118 15.72 -12.53 28.39
N ALA A 119 16.50 -12.05 29.37
CA ALA A 119 17.87 -12.49 29.60
C ALA A 119 17.95 -14.00 29.88
N GLY A 120 18.96 -14.68 29.34
CA GLY A 120 19.20 -16.10 29.61
C GLY A 120 19.53 -16.36 31.08
N SER A 121 19.14 -17.53 31.59
CA SER A 121 19.48 -17.95 32.96
C SER A 121 20.98 -18.20 33.13
N ALA A 122 21.53 -17.84 34.29
CA ALA A 122 22.92 -18.13 34.64
C ALA A 122 23.18 -19.65 34.71
N GLY A 123 24.35 -20.09 34.23
CA GLY A 123 24.76 -21.49 34.33
C GLY A 123 24.93 -21.95 35.78
N SER A 124 24.65 -23.23 36.05
CA SER A 124 24.85 -23.83 37.37
C SER A 124 26.34 -23.95 37.73
N ALA A 125 26.68 -23.68 38.99
CA ALA A 125 28.04 -23.85 39.49
C ALA A 125 28.49 -25.32 39.42
N GLY A 126 29.75 -25.57 39.06
CA GLY A 126 30.33 -26.91 39.05
C GLY A 126 30.40 -27.51 40.46
N SER A 127 30.26 -28.83 40.56
CA SER A 127 30.38 -29.56 41.82
C SER A 127 31.82 -29.51 42.35
N ALA A 128 31.97 -29.35 43.67
CA ALA A 128 33.27 -29.36 44.33
C ALA A 128 33.91 -30.76 44.27
N GLY A 129 35.18 -30.84 43.92
CA GLY A 129 35.93 -32.10 43.89
C GLY A 129 36.12 -32.70 45.28
N SER A 130 35.97 -34.02 45.41
CA SER A 130 36.23 -34.76 46.65
C SER A 130 37.73 -34.79 46.98
N ALA A 131 38.06 -34.56 48.26
CA ALA A 131 39.45 -34.49 48.74
C ALA A 131 40.11 -35.88 48.84
N GLY A 132 41.26 -36.07 48.19
CA GLY A 132 42.09 -37.27 48.34
C GLY A 132 43.38 -37.24 47.53
N SER A 133 44.52 -37.38 48.23
CA SER A 133 45.88 -37.76 47.80
C SER A 133 46.26 -37.52 46.33
N ALA A 134 47.00 -36.43 46.08
CA ALA A 134 47.78 -36.13 44.86
C ALA A 134 47.22 -36.72 43.55
N GLY A 135 45.95 -36.45 43.27
CA GLY A 135 45.26 -36.79 42.03
C GLY A 135 45.01 -35.55 41.17
N SER A 136 44.95 -35.77 39.86
CA SER A 136 44.73 -34.81 38.78
C SER A 136 43.71 -33.71 39.10
N ALA A 137 43.96 -32.48 38.64
CA ALA A 137 43.03 -31.36 38.77
C ALA A 137 41.61 -31.73 38.31
N GLY A 138 40.60 -31.37 39.12
CA GLY A 138 39.19 -31.61 38.79
C GLY A 138 38.80 -30.93 37.48
N SER A 139 37.93 -31.59 36.71
CA SER A 139 37.42 -31.07 35.43
C SER A 139 36.64 -29.77 35.64
N ALA A 140 36.89 -28.78 34.77
CA ALA A 140 36.12 -27.55 34.75
C ALA A 140 34.63 -27.82 34.49
N GLY A 141 33.75 -27.09 35.17
CA GLY A 141 32.31 -27.16 34.95
C GLY A 141 31.93 -26.79 33.51
N SER A 142 30.85 -27.37 33.00
CA SER A 142 30.32 -27.08 31.67
C SER A 142 29.89 -25.61 31.58
N ALA A 143 30.22 -24.94 30.47
CA ALA A 143 29.67 -23.63 30.17
C ALA A 143 28.13 -23.70 30.10
N GLY A 144 27.43 -22.72 30.67
CA GLY A 144 25.98 -22.62 30.56
C GLY A 144 25.53 -22.48 29.10
N SER A 145 24.34 -22.99 28.78
CA SER A 145 23.72 -22.82 27.47
C SER A 145 23.57 -21.32 27.14
N ALA A 146 23.90 -20.92 25.90
CA ALA A 146 23.52 -19.60 25.42
C ALA A 146 21.99 -19.45 25.53
N GLY A 147 21.52 -18.30 26.02
CA GLY A 147 20.08 -18.00 26.03
C GLY A 147 19.52 -18.09 24.62
N SER A 148 18.28 -18.55 24.48
CA SER A 148 17.56 -18.49 23.21
C SER A 148 17.60 -17.04 22.71
N ALA A 149 17.91 -16.84 21.43
CA ALA A 149 17.59 -15.56 20.79
C ALA A 149 16.10 -15.28 21.05
N GLY A 150 15.78 -14.07 21.50
CA GLY A 150 14.38 -13.65 21.57
C GLY A 150 13.73 -13.91 20.22
N SER A 151 12.48 -14.37 20.22
CA SER A 151 11.70 -14.47 19.00
C SER A 151 11.89 -13.18 18.22
N ALA A 152 12.27 -13.26 16.94
CA ALA A 152 12.15 -12.10 16.07
C ALA A 152 10.74 -11.55 16.28
N GLY A 153 10.62 -10.25 16.56
CA GLY A 153 9.31 -9.62 16.63
C GLY A 153 8.51 -10.07 15.40
N SER A 154 7.27 -10.48 15.62
CA SER A 154 6.32 -10.74 14.53
C SER A 154 6.52 -9.68 13.45
N ALA A 155 6.68 -10.13 12.20
CA ALA A 155 6.96 -9.34 11.00
C ALA A 155 6.45 -7.90 11.15
N GLY A 156 7.34 -6.91 10.94
CA GLY A 156 7.13 -5.48 11.18
C GLY A 156 5.65 -5.12 11.16
N SER A 157 5.09 -4.88 12.34
CA SER A 157 3.64 -4.85 12.55
C SER A 157 3.00 -3.90 11.54
N ALA A 158 1.76 -4.18 11.15
CA ALA A 158 0.92 -3.35 10.27
C ALA A 158 0.96 -1.82 10.52
N GLY A 159 1.55 -1.33 11.61
CA GLY A 159 1.82 0.09 11.87
C GLY A 159 3.01 0.72 11.13
N ASP A 160 3.98 -0.05 10.61
CA ASP A 160 5.21 0.52 10.00
C ASP A 160 5.22 0.48 8.47
N ASP A 161 4.30 -0.26 7.84
CA ASP A 161 4.19 -0.28 6.38
C ASP A 161 3.55 1.02 5.87
N PRO A 162 4.24 1.84 5.05
CA PRO A 162 3.67 3.06 4.50
C PRO A 162 2.48 2.82 3.55
N LEU A 163 2.35 1.64 2.93
CA LEU A 163 1.25 1.35 2.00
C LEU A 163 -0.10 1.15 2.69
N ARG A 164 -0.14 1.03 4.02
CA ARG A 164 -1.39 1.13 4.80
C ARG A 164 -2.08 2.48 4.59
N VAL A 165 -1.31 3.55 4.41
CA VAL A 165 -1.84 4.90 4.14
C VAL A 165 -2.47 4.94 2.75
N ARG A 166 -1.77 4.38 1.76
CA ARG A 166 -2.30 4.29 0.39
C ARG A 166 -3.60 3.50 0.34
N LEU A 167 -3.66 2.34 1.01
CA LEU A 167 -4.89 1.55 1.08
C LEU A 167 -6.02 2.30 1.80
N ALA A 168 -5.72 2.97 2.93
CA ALA A 168 -6.71 3.76 3.65
C ALA A 168 -7.30 4.88 2.78
N ILE A 169 -6.47 5.55 1.96
CA ILE A 169 -6.92 6.53 0.98
C ILE A 169 -7.81 5.87 -0.10
N LEU A 170 -7.40 4.74 -0.67
CA LEU A 170 -8.12 4.07 -1.75
C LEU A 170 -9.48 3.49 -1.32
N ARG A 171 -9.71 3.30 -0.02
CA ARG A 171 -11.00 2.90 0.55
C ARG A 171 -12.05 4.01 0.54
N GLU A 172 -11.60 5.25 0.40
CA GLU A 172 -12.50 6.40 0.30
C GLU A 172 -12.60 6.81 -1.17
N ARG A 173 -13.81 7.00 -1.70
CA ARG A 173 -13.98 7.60 -3.03
C ARG A 173 -13.33 8.97 -3.02
N TYR A 174 -12.45 9.29 -3.97
CA TYR A 174 -11.61 10.51 -3.91
C TYR A 174 -12.38 11.82 -3.66
N ARG A 175 -13.65 11.90 -4.10
CA ARG A 175 -14.51 13.10 -3.99
C ARG A 175 -15.26 13.21 -2.66
N ASP A 176 -15.38 12.11 -1.90
CA ASP A 176 -16.16 12.10 -0.67
C ASP A 176 -15.33 12.70 0.48
N PRO A 177 -15.91 13.59 1.31
CA PRO A 177 -15.20 14.10 2.48
C PRO A 177 -14.81 12.95 3.40
N ALA A 178 -13.50 12.78 3.60
CA ALA A 178 -12.94 11.77 4.47
C ALA A 178 -11.84 12.43 5.31
N ALA A 179 -12.04 12.47 6.62
CA ALA A 179 -11.01 12.96 7.52
C ALA A 179 -9.89 11.90 7.59
N PRO A 180 -8.61 12.28 7.45
CA PRO A 180 -7.50 11.38 7.72
C PRO A 180 -7.62 10.86 9.15
N ASP A 181 -7.84 9.56 9.32
CA ASP A 181 -8.10 8.93 10.62
C ASP A 181 -7.12 7.79 10.89
N GLY A 182 -6.50 7.80 12.07
CA GLY A 182 -5.53 6.80 12.48
C GLY A 182 -6.14 5.40 12.61
N GLY A 183 -7.44 5.30 12.95
CA GLY A 183 -8.18 4.04 12.99
C GLY A 183 -8.28 3.41 11.60
N ARG A 184 -8.74 4.19 10.60
CA ARG A 184 -8.79 3.74 9.19
C ARG A 184 -7.43 3.27 8.66
N VAL A 185 -6.37 4.00 9.02
CA VAL A 185 -5.00 3.63 8.61
C VAL A 185 -4.54 2.33 9.27
N ALA A 186 -4.93 2.08 10.53
CA ALA A 186 -4.62 0.83 11.23
C ALA A 186 -5.39 -0.36 10.63
N GLU A 187 -6.69 -0.20 10.36
CA GLU A 187 -7.53 -1.21 9.70
C GLU A 187 -6.99 -1.56 8.32
N ALA A 188 -6.61 -0.55 7.53
CA ALA A 188 -5.97 -0.77 6.24
C ALA A 188 -4.66 -1.57 6.38
N GLY A 189 -3.86 -1.33 7.41
CA GLY A 189 -2.65 -2.11 7.66
C GLY A 189 -2.93 -3.59 7.94
N LEU A 190 -3.97 -3.90 8.72
CA LEU A 190 -4.40 -5.28 8.98
C LEU A 190 -4.85 -5.97 7.69
N ASP A 191 -5.61 -5.27 6.87
CA ASP A 191 -6.16 -5.82 5.62
C ASP A 191 -5.08 -6.03 4.56
N LEU A 192 -4.10 -5.12 4.49
CA LEU A 192 -2.93 -5.26 3.64
C LEU A 192 -2.10 -6.49 4.01
N ALA A 193 -1.84 -6.69 5.31
CA ALA A 193 -1.14 -7.86 5.81
C ALA A 193 -1.92 -9.15 5.50
N ARG A 194 -3.25 -9.14 5.68
CA ARG A 194 -4.13 -10.26 5.33
C ARG A 194 -4.02 -10.62 3.85
N TRP A 195 -4.15 -9.64 2.96
CA TRP A 195 -4.09 -9.89 1.52
C TRP A 195 -2.72 -10.40 1.07
N ARG A 196 -1.62 -9.83 1.55
CA ARG A 196 -0.27 -10.32 1.20
C ARG A 196 -0.01 -11.74 1.70
N ALA A 197 -0.45 -12.08 2.90
CA ALA A 197 -0.38 -13.45 3.41
C ALA A 197 -1.18 -14.43 2.54
N ALA A 198 -2.38 -14.04 2.11
CA ALA A 198 -3.20 -14.85 1.22
C ALA A 198 -2.55 -15.03 -0.17
N VAL A 199 -1.99 -13.97 -0.75
CA VAL A 199 -1.25 -14.04 -2.02
C VAL A 199 -0.03 -14.95 -1.91
N ALA A 200 0.73 -14.85 -0.82
CA ALA A 200 1.88 -15.72 -0.56
C ALA A 200 1.49 -17.19 -0.38
N ASP A 201 0.32 -17.47 0.21
CA ASP A 201 -0.25 -18.82 0.27
C ASP A 201 -0.62 -19.34 -1.12
N TRP A 202 -1.40 -18.57 -1.87
CA TRP A 202 -1.83 -18.96 -3.20
C TRP A 202 -0.68 -19.18 -4.18
N ALA A 203 0.42 -18.42 -4.04
CA ALA A 203 1.62 -18.54 -4.86
C ALA A 203 2.36 -19.88 -4.68
N ARG A 204 2.05 -20.68 -3.65
CA ARG A 204 2.58 -22.05 -3.50
C ARG A 204 1.89 -23.08 -4.39
N HIS A 205 0.78 -22.71 -5.02
CA HIS A 205 0.03 -23.57 -5.93
C HIS A 205 0.49 -23.39 -7.39
N PRO A 206 0.23 -24.37 -8.27
CA PRO A 206 0.54 -24.23 -9.69
C PRO A 206 -0.10 -22.99 -10.29
N GLY A 207 0.69 -22.24 -11.06
CA GLY A 207 0.21 -21.06 -11.79
C GLY A 207 -0.96 -21.38 -12.71
N ARG A 208 -1.92 -20.46 -12.81
CA ARG A 208 -3.10 -20.56 -13.69
C ARG A 208 -3.34 -19.21 -14.35
N PRO A 209 -3.93 -19.17 -15.55
CA PRO A 209 -4.34 -17.90 -16.14
C PRO A 209 -5.24 -17.10 -15.18
N MET A 210 -5.06 -15.79 -15.16
CA MET A 210 -5.93 -14.82 -14.48
C MET A 210 -7.41 -15.09 -14.73
N ASP A 211 -8.23 -14.93 -13.69
CA ASP A 211 -9.67 -14.88 -13.83
C ASP A 211 -10.10 -13.57 -14.49
N ARG A 212 -10.61 -13.68 -15.72
CA ARG A 212 -10.96 -12.51 -16.53
C ARG A 212 -12.20 -11.78 -16.03
N ALA A 213 -13.11 -12.45 -15.32
CA ALA A 213 -14.33 -11.83 -14.84
C ALA A 213 -14.00 -10.85 -13.70
N TYR A 214 -13.28 -11.32 -12.68
CA TYR A 214 -12.82 -10.47 -11.58
C TYR A 214 -11.89 -9.35 -12.06
N ALA A 215 -10.94 -9.65 -12.96
CA ALA A 215 -10.06 -8.62 -13.52
C ALA A 215 -10.83 -7.53 -14.28
N ALA A 216 -11.79 -7.92 -15.13
CA ALA A 216 -12.59 -6.98 -15.88
C ALA A 216 -13.50 -6.13 -14.97
N GLU A 217 -14.07 -6.74 -13.93
CA GLU A 217 -14.91 -6.03 -12.97
C GLU A 217 -14.12 -4.98 -12.18
N GLY A 218 -12.96 -5.35 -11.62
CA GLY A 218 -12.10 -4.40 -10.91
C GLY A 218 -11.59 -3.28 -11.81
N GLN A 219 -11.22 -3.59 -13.06
CA GLN A 219 -10.81 -2.57 -14.01
C GLN A 219 -11.98 -1.66 -14.43
N ALA A 220 -13.20 -2.21 -14.58
CA ALA A 220 -14.38 -1.43 -14.91
C ALA A 220 -14.69 -0.41 -13.81
N ALA A 221 -14.64 -0.82 -12.54
CA ALA A 221 -14.78 0.08 -11.39
C ALA A 221 -13.76 1.22 -11.43
N LEU A 222 -12.47 0.91 -11.64
CA LEU A 222 -11.43 1.95 -11.70
C LEU A 222 -11.56 2.87 -12.93
N THR A 223 -12.11 2.37 -14.03
CA THR A 223 -12.34 3.14 -15.25
C THR A 223 -13.57 4.04 -15.14
N ASP A 224 -14.47 3.73 -14.21
CA ASP A 224 -15.69 4.49 -13.93
C ASP A 224 -15.52 5.35 -12.68
N ASP A 225 -15.10 6.60 -12.88
CA ASP A 225 -14.92 7.59 -11.82
C ASP A 225 -13.92 7.17 -10.72
N LEU A 226 -12.89 6.40 -11.10
CA LEU A 226 -11.83 5.95 -10.20
C LEU A 226 -12.41 5.30 -8.93
N ASP A 227 -13.43 4.45 -9.07
CA ASP A 227 -14.11 3.78 -7.95
C ASP A 227 -13.21 2.70 -7.32
N SER A 228 -12.16 3.16 -6.65
CA SER A 228 -11.22 2.31 -5.94
C SER A 228 -11.89 1.50 -4.82
N PRO A 229 -12.89 2.00 -4.06
CA PRO A 229 -13.59 1.16 -3.09
C PRO A 229 -14.27 -0.05 -3.73
N ALA A 230 -14.95 0.13 -4.86
CA ALA A 230 -15.55 -0.99 -5.59
C ALA A 230 -14.48 -1.97 -6.12
N ALA A 231 -13.35 -1.46 -6.62
CA ALA A 231 -12.25 -2.31 -7.08
C ALA A 231 -11.58 -3.10 -5.93
N LEU A 232 -11.47 -2.52 -4.73
CA LEU A 232 -10.98 -3.21 -3.54
C LEU A 232 -11.97 -4.30 -3.08
N ALA A 233 -13.28 -4.05 -3.17
CA ALA A 233 -14.30 -5.05 -2.87
C ALA A 233 -14.26 -6.26 -3.83
N VAL A 234 -13.78 -6.07 -5.07
CA VAL A 234 -13.50 -7.17 -6.01
C VAL A 234 -12.37 -8.07 -5.49
N LEU A 235 -11.31 -7.49 -4.89
CA LEU A 235 -10.22 -8.26 -4.29
C LEU A 235 -10.70 -9.08 -3.09
N ASP A 236 -11.53 -8.52 -2.22
CA ASP A 236 -12.09 -9.25 -1.08
C ASP A 236 -12.96 -10.43 -1.55
N ARG A 237 -13.85 -10.22 -2.51
CA ARG A 237 -14.66 -11.32 -3.07
C ARG A 237 -13.82 -12.39 -3.75
N LEU A 238 -12.81 -12.00 -4.53
CA LEU A 238 -11.87 -12.94 -5.15
C LEU A 238 -11.14 -13.78 -4.09
N ALA A 239 -10.73 -13.15 -2.98
CA ALA A 239 -10.05 -13.84 -1.89
C ALA A 239 -10.94 -14.93 -1.29
N GLU A 240 -12.23 -14.64 -1.12
CA GLU A 240 -13.22 -15.53 -0.51
C GLU A 240 -13.79 -16.60 -1.46
N ASP A 241 -13.67 -16.43 -2.78
CA ASP A 241 -14.28 -17.32 -3.77
C ASP A 241 -13.57 -18.69 -3.84
N PRO A 242 -14.20 -19.81 -3.42
CA PRO A 242 -13.58 -21.13 -3.50
C PRO A 242 -13.59 -21.71 -4.93
N GLY A 243 -14.35 -21.12 -5.85
CA GLY A 243 -14.44 -21.53 -7.25
C GLY A 243 -13.26 -21.08 -8.11
N VAL A 244 -12.48 -20.11 -7.65
CA VAL A 244 -11.28 -19.63 -8.35
C VAL A 244 -10.04 -20.34 -7.81
N ALA A 245 -9.29 -20.99 -8.69
CA ALA A 245 -8.06 -21.67 -8.31
C ALA A 245 -7.02 -20.67 -7.74
N PRO A 246 -6.23 -21.04 -6.71
CA PRO A 246 -5.27 -20.12 -6.08
C PRO A 246 -4.30 -19.45 -7.06
N GLY A 247 -3.73 -20.20 -8.01
CA GLY A 247 -2.85 -19.64 -9.04
C GLY A 247 -3.53 -18.59 -9.92
N ALA A 248 -4.84 -18.69 -10.16
CA ALA A 248 -5.60 -17.70 -10.92
C ALA A 248 -5.90 -16.46 -10.08
N LYS A 249 -6.11 -16.62 -8.76
CA LYS A 249 -6.23 -15.50 -7.81
C LYS A 249 -4.96 -14.64 -7.82
N VAL A 250 -3.78 -15.26 -7.76
CA VAL A 250 -2.49 -14.54 -7.81
C VAL A 250 -2.37 -13.68 -9.06
N GLU A 251 -2.57 -14.25 -10.24
CA GLU A 251 -2.47 -13.51 -11.51
C GLU A 251 -3.50 -12.37 -11.60
N THR A 252 -4.71 -12.58 -11.08
CA THR A 252 -5.77 -11.57 -11.05
C THR A 252 -5.42 -10.42 -10.09
N VAL A 253 -4.90 -10.75 -8.91
CA VAL A 253 -4.44 -9.75 -7.93
C VAL A 253 -3.29 -8.94 -8.49
N ILE A 254 -2.27 -9.58 -9.09
CA ILE A 254 -1.14 -8.88 -9.74
C ILE A 254 -1.67 -7.90 -10.80
N HIS A 255 -2.64 -8.33 -11.60
CA HIS A 255 -3.21 -7.48 -12.65
C HIS A 255 -3.82 -6.20 -12.10
N LEU A 256 -4.64 -6.30 -11.04
CA LEU A 256 -5.30 -5.15 -10.40
C LEU A 256 -4.33 -4.32 -9.55
N ASP A 257 -3.39 -4.96 -8.87
CA ASP A 257 -2.41 -4.30 -8.00
C ASP A 257 -1.43 -3.41 -8.78
N LEU A 258 -1.16 -3.71 -10.05
CA LEU A 258 -0.39 -2.80 -10.90
C LEU A 258 -1.08 -1.43 -11.08
N ILE A 259 -2.40 -1.36 -10.87
CA ILE A 259 -3.20 -0.13 -10.89
C ILE A 259 -3.34 0.45 -9.48
N LEU A 260 -3.63 -0.40 -8.49
CA LEU A 260 -3.86 0.03 -7.12
C LEU A 260 -2.56 0.46 -6.42
N GLY A 261 -1.43 -0.17 -6.72
CA GLY A 261 -0.10 0.18 -6.20
C GLY A 261 0.13 -0.22 -4.74
N LEU A 262 -0.46 -1.32 -4.29
CA LEU A 262 -0.42 -1.79 -2.89
C LEU A 262 0.69 -2.82 -2.61
N ASP A 263 1.40 -3.27 -3.65
CA ASP A 263 2.50 -4.23 -3.55
C ASP A 263 2.06 -5.51 -2.83
N LEU A 264 1.00 -6.13 -3.33
CA LEU A 264 0.34 -7.28 -2.70
C LEU A 264 1.17 -8.58 -2.82
N VAL A 265 2.24 -8.56 -3.61
CA VAL A 265 3.16 -9.68 -3.80
C VAL A 265 4.38 -9.66 -2.88
N ALA A 266 4.52 -8.64 -2.02
CA ALA A 266 5.72 -8.41 -1.21
C ALA A 266 6.16 -9.61 -0.35
N ASP A 267 5.22 -10.44 0.09
CA ASP A 267 5.46 -11.58 0.99
C ASP A 267 5.66 -12.92 0.26
N ILE A 268 5.55 -12.97 -1.07
CA ILE A 268 5.83 -14.18 -1.83
C ILE A 268 7.29 -14.60 -1.61
N GLY A 269 7.49 -15.84 -1.19
CA GLY A 269 8.82 -16.42 -0.97
C GLY A 269 9.50 -16.00 0.34
N ARG A 270 8.79 -15.31 1.25
CA ARG A 270 9.29 -14.93 2.59
C ARG A 270 8.96 -15.94 3.71
N GLY A 271 8.48 -17.13 3.35
CA GLY A 271 8.06 -18.19 4.28
C GLY A 271 9.08 -19.30 4.46
#